data_AF-A0AAW8L1S6-F1
#
_entry.id   AF-A0AAW8L1S6-F1
#
_cell.length_a   1.000
_cell.length_b   1.000
_cell.length_c   1.000
_cell.angle_alpha   90.00
_cell.angle_beta   90.00
_cell.angle_gamma   90.00
#
_symmetry.space_group_name_H-M   'P 1'
#
loop_
_entity.id
_entity.type
_entity.pdbx_description
1 polymer ?
#
loop_
_entity_poly.entity_id
_entity_poly.type
_entity_poly.pdbx_seq_one_letter_code
_entity_poly.pdbx_strand_id
1 'polypeptide(L)'
;METVSSSGLATFLNFYSIAIMVALAVSLVVAVVLMMRFPRSPQEWIVALICTVVSSLTGGSFIIMKWNLHEWVSDIWGMITLSGFFFICGLPGWAIVRWIFNFINKQEGKTIVEVIKDLKKAKDDLQNS
;
A
#
# COMPACT_ATOMS: atom_id res chain seq x y z
N MET A 1 -13.67 38.44 23.07
CA MET A 1 -12.49 37.81 22.44
C MET A 1 -12.56 36.31 22.72
N GLU A 2 -13.30 35.52 21.93
CA GLU A 2 -13.40 34.05 22.11
C GLU A 2 -13.60 33.28 20.78
N THR A 3 -13.11 33.81 19.65
CA THR A 3 -13.29 33.17 18.32
C THR A 3 -12.01 32.61 17.73
N VAL A 4 -10.85 32.82 18.37
CA VAL A 4 -9.54 32.42 17.83
C VAL A 4 -8.98 31.15 18.49
N SER A 5 -9.31 30.87 19.77
CA SER A 5 -8.88 29.63 20.44
C SER A 5 -9.78 28.43 20.10
N SER A 6 -11.07 28.66 19.93
CA SER A 6 -12.08 27.67 19.57
C SER A 6 -11.90 27.15 18.14
N SER A 7 -11.50 28.01 17.20
CA SER A 7 -11.19 27.64 15.82
C SER A 7 -9.86 26.88 15.70
N GLY A 8 -8.81 27.29 16.43
CA GLY A 8 -7.52 26.59 16.47
C GLY A 8 -7.61 25.19 17.10
N LEU A 9 -8.33 25.06 18.22
CA LEU A 9 -8.53 23.78 18.89
C LEU A 9 -9.40 22.82 18.06
N ALA A 10 -10.49 23.30 17.46
CA ALA A 10 -11.34 22.48 16.59
C ALA A 10 -10.60 22.02 15.34
N THR A 11 -9.79 22.88 14.72
CA THR A 11 -8.96 22.51 13.57
C THR A 11 -7.90 21.47 13.95
N PHE A 12 -7.26 21.63 15.12
CA PHE A 12 -6.29 20.67 15.63
C PHE A 12 -6.92 19.30 15.96
N LEU A 13 -8.09 19.28 16.61
CA LEU A 13 -8.83 18.05 16.91
C LEU A 13 -9.29 17.35 15.63
N ASN A 14 -9.77 18.09 14.63
CA ASN A 14 -10.14 17.52 13.34
C ASN A 14 -8.93 16.90 12.63
N PHE A 15 -7.81 17.61 12.56
CA PHE A 15 -6.57 17.06 11.97
C PHE A 15 -6.09 15.80 12.72
N TYR A 16 -6.15 15.83 14.06
CA TYR A 16 -5.79 14.70 14.90
C TYR A 16 -6.71 13.48 14.66
N SER A 17 -8.02 13.70 14.51
CA SER A 17 -8.99 12.64 14.23
C SER A 17 -8.75 11.98 12.86
N ILE A 18 -8.43 12.77 11.84
CA ILE A 18 -8.11 12.27 10.50
C ILE A 18 -6.81 11.46 10.53
N ALA A 19 -5.78 11.96 11.21
CA ALA A 19 -4.50 11.27 11.35
C ALA A 19 -4.67 9.90 12.04
N ILE A 20 -5.52 9.81 13.07
CA ILE A 20 -5.85 8.54 13.73
C ILE A 20 -6.54 7.58 12.76
N MET A 21 -7.54 8.03 12.01
CA MET A 21 -8.28 7.16 11.09
C MET A 21 -7.41 6.62 9.95
N VAL A 22 -6.50 7.43 9.43
CA VAL A 22 -5.50 6.99 8.44
C VAL A 22 -4.51 6.02 9.08
N ALA A 23 -4.01 6.30 10.27
CA ALA A 23 -3.09 5.42 10.99
C ALA A 23 -3.75 4.06 11.32
N LEU A 24 -5.03 4.05 11.70
CA LEU A 24 -5.80 2.83 11.90
C LEU A 24 -5.95 2.04 10.60
N ALA A 25 -6.30 2.70 9.49
CA ALA A 25 -6.40 2.04 8.20
C ALA A 25 -5.08 1.38 7.77
N VAL A 26 -3.97 2.14 7.86
CA VAL A 26 -2.64 1.64 7.49
C VAL A 26 -2.20 0.51 8.43
N SER A 27 -2.45 0.63 9.74
CA SER A 27 -2.09 -0.42 10.70
C SER A 27 -2.86 -1.72 10.48
N LEU A 28 -4.13 -1.65 10.05
CA LEU A 28 -4.91 -2.81 9.63
C LEU A 28 -4.33 -3.47 8.38
N VAL A 29 -3.90 -2.70 7.37
CA VAL A 29 -3.20 -3.28 6.20
C VAL A 29 -1.94 -4.01 6.63
N VAL A 30 -1.13 -3.36 7.46
CA VAL A 30 0.10 -3.95 7.99
C VAL A 30 -0.24 -5.24 8.73
N ALA A 31 -1.23 -5.24 9.63
CA ALA A 31 -1.66 -6.43 10.36
C ALA A 31 -2.10 -7.56 9.41
N VAL A 32 -2.88 -7.27 8.38
CA VAL A 32 -3.29 -8.26 7.36
C VAL A 32 -2.08 -8.82 6.63
N VAL A 33 -1.15 -7.96 6.18
CA VAL A 33 0.08 -8.39 5.50
C VAL A 33 0.94 -9.27 6.40
N LEU A 34 1.03 -8.94 7.69
CA LEU A 34 1.73 -9.74 8.69
C LEU A 34 1.08 -11.12 8.89
N MET A 35 -0.25 -11.19 8.89
CA MET A 35 -0.98 -12.45 9.04
C MET A 35 -0.95 -13.33 7.78
N MET A 36 -0.90 -12.73 6.59
CA MET A 36 -1.03 -13.48 5.32
C MET A 36 0.17 -14.39 4.99
N ARG A 37 1.41 -14.07 5.40
CA ARG A 37 2.53 -15.02 5.18
C ARG A 37 3.78 -14.73 6.02
N PHE A 38 4.29 -15.74 6.70
CA PHE A 38 5.60 -15.71 7.35
C PHE A 38 6.75 -15.55 6.34
N PRO A 39 7.76 -14.71 6.63
CA PRO A 39 8.81 -14.33 5.67
C PRO A 39 9.86 -15.41 5.43
N ARG A 40 10.38 -15.48 4.21
CA ARG A 40 11.56 -16.30 3.86
C ARG A 40 12.86 -15.66 4.34
N SER A 41 12.92 -14.32 4.36
CA SER A 41 14.04 -13.55 4.91
C SER A 41 13.52 -12.25 5.58
N PRO A 42 14.19 -11.76 6.64
CA PRO A 42 13.76 -10.55 7.35
C PRO A 42 13.89 -9.28 6.50
N GLN A 43 14.84 -9.23 5.56
CA GLN A 43 15.04 -8.07 4.69
C GLN A 43 13.91 -7.90 3.68
N GLU A 44 13.51 -8.99 2.99
CA GLU A 44 12.37 -8.97 2.06
C GLU A 44 11.08 -8.53 2.76
N TRP A 45 10.93 -8.93 4.02
CA TRP A 45 9.76 -8.61 4.83
C TRP A 45 9.65 -7.12 5.14
N ILE A 46 10.76 -6.50 5.58
CA ILE A 46 10.79 -5.06 5.86
C ILE A 46 10.48 -4.28 4.57
N VAL A 47 11.07 -4.67 3.45
CA VAL A 47 10.83 -3.98 2.16
C VAL A 47 9.37 -4.12 1.72
N ALA A 48 8.80 -5.32 1.84
CA ALA A 48 7.39 -5.55 1.51
C ALA A 48 6.46 -4.71 2.41
N LEU A 49 6.76 -4.58 3.70
CA LEU A 49 5.98 -3.74 4.62
C LEU A 49 6.09 -2.25 4.28
N ILE A 50 7.29 -1.74 4.03
CA ILE A 50 7.48 -0.34 3.65
C ILE A 50 6.71 -0.05 2.36
N CYS A 51 6.81 -0.93 1.35
CA CYS A 51 6.08 -0.74 0.10
C CYS A 51 4.56 -0.82 0.30
N THR A 52 4.09 -1.68 1.19
CA THR A 52 2.65 -1.76 1.56
C THR A 52 2.17 -0.42 2.11
N VAL A 53 2.92 0.17 3.05
CA VAL A 53 2.60 1.47 3.64
C VAL A 53 2.64 2.58 2.58
N VAL A 54 3.68 2.62 1.76
CA VAL A 54 3.83 3.64 0.70
C VAL A 54 2.72 3.50 -0.35
N SER A 55 2.39 2.28 -0.77
CA SER A 55 1.30 2.00 -1.73
C SER A 55 -0.06 2.37 -1.16
N SER A 56 -0.28 2.08 0.12
CA SER A 56 -1.50 2.46 0.84
C SER A 56 -1.65 3.99 0.88
N LEU A 57 -0.64 4.71 1.35
CA LEU A 57 -0.64 6.17 1.46
C LEU A 57 -0.75 6.86 0.09
N THR A 58 0.09 6.46 -0.85
CA THR A 58 0.16 7.12 -2.18
C THR A 58 -1.06 6.76 -3.02
N GLY A 59 -1.46 5.48 -3.04
CA GLY A 59 -2.64 5.02 -3.79
C GLY A 59 -3.94 5.58 -3.22
N GLY A 60 -4.11 5.52 -1.90
CA GLY A 60 -5.26 6.12 -1.23
C GLY A 60 -5.33 7.63 -1.47
N SER A 61 -4.23 8.36 -1.31
CA SER A 61 -4.19 9.81 -1.57
C SER A 61 -4.46 10.15 -3.04
N PHE A 62 -3.93 9.37 -3.98
CA PHE A 62 -4.16 9.59 -5.41
C PHE A 62 -5.64 9.48 -5.80
N ILE A 63 -6.34 8.48 -5.26
CA ILE A 63 -7.80 8.31 -5.43
C ILE A 63 -8.54 9.55 -4.91
N ILE A 64 -8.19 10.00 -3.71
CA ILE A 64 -8.83 11.17 -3.06
C ILE A 64 -8.63 12.43 -3.91
N MET A 65 -7.41 12.67 -4.38
CA MET A 65 -7.09 13.83 -5.21
C MET A 65 -7.77 13.77 -6.58
N LYS A 66 -7.79 12.60 -7.23
CA LYS A 66 -8.33 12.44 -8.59
C LYS A 66 -9.83 12.70 -8.67
N TRP A 67 -10.58 12.31 -7.64
CA TRP A 67 -12.03 12.48 -7.58
C TRP A 67 -12.48 13.62 -6.66
N ASN A 68 -11.54 14.43 -6.16
CA ASN A 68 -11.81 15.55 -5.26
C ASN A 68 -12.63 15.17 -4.01
N LEU A 69 -12.37 14.00 -3.44
CA LEU A 69 -13.11 13.42 -2.31
C LEU A 69 -12.77 14.07 -0.96
N HIS A 70 -12.17 15.26 -0.95
CA HIS A 70 -11.75 15.95 0.28
C HIS A 70 -12.93 16.34 1.16
N GLU A 71 -14.10 16.59 0.58
CA GLU A 71 -15.32 16.94 1.32
C GLU A 71 -15.80 15.80 2.23
N TRP A 72 -15.51 14.55 1.86
CA TRP A 72 -15.93 13.35 2.59
C TRP A 72 -15.20 13.18 3.92
N VAL A 73 -14.17 13.97 4.18
CA VAL A 73 -13.48 14.02 5.47
C VAL A 73 -14.37 14.56 6.58
N SER A 74 -15.36 15.39 6.24
CA SER A 74 -16.27 15.99 7.23
C SER A 74 -17.39 15.06 7.70
N ASP A 75 -17.61 13.94 7.00
CA ASP A 75 -18.63 12.96 7.32
C ASP A 75 -18.02 11.66 7.88
N ILE A 76 -18.72 11.03 8.81
CA ILE A 76 -18.23 9.81 9.46
C ILE A 76 -18.15 8.63 8.46
N TRP A 77 -19.12 8.50 7.56
CA TRP A 77 -19.13 7.45 6.53
C TRP A 77 -18.13 7.76 5.42
N GLY A 78 -17.99 9.04 5.09
CA GLY A 78 -16.93 9.53 4.21
C GLY A 78 -15.54 9.18 4.72
N MET A 79 -15.22 9.46 5.99
CA MET A 79 -13.93 9.09 6.59
C MET A 79 -13.66 7.58 6.57
N ILE A 80 -14.68 6.76 6.88
CA ILE A 80 -14.55 5.29 6.81
C ILE A 80 -14.23 4.85 5.38
N THR A 81 -14.89 5.44 4.39
CA THR A 81 -14.66 5.15 2.97
C THR A 81 -13.26 5.56 2.53
N LEU A 82 -12.80 6.74 2.94
CA LEU A 82 -11.45 7.23 2.66
C LEU A 82 -10.40 6.29 3.26
N SER A 83 -10.55 5.91 4.53
CA SER A 83 -9.73 4.88 5.19
C SER A 83 -9.75 3.54 4.44
N GLY A 84 -10.90 3.14 3.90
CA GLY A 84 -11.03 1.96 3.06
C GLY A 84 -10.19 2.02 1.79
N PHE A 85 -10.05 3.18 1.14
CA PHE A 85 -9.18 3.33 -0.03
C PHE A 85 -7.70 3.13 0.30
N PHE A 86 -7.24 3.69 1.43
CA PHE A 86 -5.89 3.40 1.93
C PHE A 86 -5.70 1.89 2.14
N PHE A 87 -6.72 1.22 2.69
CA PHE A 87 -6.65 -0.22 2.91
C PHE A 87 -6.51 -1.02 1.62
N ILE A 88 -7.41 -0.80 0.66
CA ILE A 88 -7.46 -1.55 -0.60
C ILE A 88 -6.21 -1.32 -1.45
N CYS A 89 -5.63 -0.12 -1.43
CA CYS A 89 -4.42 0.19 -2.20
C CYS A 89 -3.14 -0.41 -1.63
N GLY A 90 -3.12 -0.78 -0.34
CA GLY A 90 -1.93 -1.35 0.30
C GLY A 90 -1.64 -2.80 -0.09
N LEU A 91 -2.68 -3.64 -0.16
CA LEU A 91 -2.55 -5.08 -0.46
C LEU A 91 -1.95 -5.38 -1.85
N PRO A 92 -2.31 -4.67 -2.93
CA PRO A 92 -1.67 -4.83 -4.23
C PRO A 92 -0.16 -4.51 -4.19
N GLY A 93 0.24 -3.47 -3.45
CA GLY A 93 1.65 -3.10 -3.30
C GLY A 93 2.49 -4.22 -2.68
N TRP A 94 1.96 -4.84 -1.62
CA TRP A 94 2.55 -6.05 -1.02
C TRP A 94 2.71 -7.18 -2.04
N ALA A 95 1.64 -7.51 -2.76
CA ALA A 95 1.63 -8.64 -3.71
C ALA A 95 2.68 -8.45 -4.82
N ILE A 96 2.78 -7.23 -5.36
CA ILE A 96 3.74 -6.88 -6.40
C ILE A 96 5.18 -7.06 -5.90
N VAL A 97 5.52 -6.52 -4.74
CA VAL A 97 6.89 -6.65 -4.19
C VAL A 97 7.23 -8.11 -3.92
N ARG A 98 6.27 -8.90 -3.43
CA ARG A 98 6.47 -10.35 -3.22
C ARG A 98 6.69 -11.09 -4.53
N TRP A 99 5.96 -10.75 -5.59
CA TRP A 99 6.20 -11.32 -6.91
C TRP A 99 7.57 -10.95 -7.45
N ILE A 100 8.01 -9.70 -7.28
CA ILE A 100 9.34 -9.24 -7.69
C ILE A 100 10.43 -10.02 -6.95
N PHE A 101 10.36 -10.13 -5.63
CA PHE A 101 11.36 -10.91 -4.87
C PHE A 101 11.35 -12.40 -5.23
N ASN A 102 10.16 -12.99 -5.42
CA ASN A 102 10.08 -14.38 -5.87
C ASN A 102 10.66 -14.59 -7.28
N PHE A 103 10.55 -13.58 -8.15
CA PHE A 103 11.19 -13.60 -9.46
C PHE A 103 12.72 -13.48 -9.32
N ILE A 104 13.22 -12.52 -8.54
CA ILE A 104 14.66 -12.33 -8.32
C ILE A 104 15.29 -13.60 -7.73
N ASN A 105 14.70 -14.18 -6.68
CA ASN A 105 15.22 -15.41 -6.05
C ASN A 105 15.21 -16.62 -7.00
N LYS A 106 14.29 -16.68 -7.97
CA LYS A 106 14.30 -17.74 -9.02
C LYS A 106 15.45 -17.56 -10.03
N GLN A 107 15.96 -16.35 -10.16
CA GLN A 107 17.01 -15.96 -11.09
C GLN A 107 18.38 -15.87 -10.39
N GLU A 108 18.40 -15.80 -9.06
CA GLU A 108 19.60 -15.66 -8.25
C GLU A 108 20.51 -16.89 -8.42
N GLY A 109 21.75 -16.66 -8.86
CA GLY A 109 22.70 -17.72 -9.22
C GLY A 109 22.70 -18.14 -10.69
N LYS A 110 21.75 -17.68 -11.50
CA LYS A 110 21.77 -17.82 -12.97
C LYS A 110 22.44 -16.61 -13.61
N THR A 111 23.21 -16.83 -14.67
CA THR A 111 23.78 -15.71 -15.44
C THR A 111 22.66 -15.00 -16.21
N ILE A 112 22.72 -13.68 -16.43
CA ILE A 112 21.72 -12.91 -17.21
C ILE A 112 21.36 -13.59 -18.56
N VAL A 113 22.31 -14.30 -19.17
CA VAL A 113 22.12 -15.06 -20.41
C VAL A 113 21.18 -16.27 -20.23
N GLU A 114 21.26 -16.96 -19.09
CA GLU A 114 20.36 -18.08 -18.76
C GLU A 114 18.95 -17.58 -18.44
N VAL A 115 18.84 -16.45 -17.74
CA VAL A 115 17.57 -15.75 -17.49
C VAL A 115 16.85 -15.42 -18.79
N ILE A 116 17.57 -14.87 -19.77
CA ILE A 116 17.01 -14.50 -21.09
C ILE A 116 16.62 -15.76 -21.88
N LYS A 117 17.39 -16.85 -21.81
CA LYS A 117 17.03 -18.12 -22.45
C LYS A 117 15.76 -18.73 -21.86
N ASP A 118 15.61 -18.73 -20.54
CA ASP A 118 14.41 -19.24 -19.86
C ASP A 118 13.17 -18.40 -20.21
N LEU A 119 13.31 -17.07 -20.26
CA LEU A 119 12.22 -16.17 -20.68
C LEU A 119 11.83 -16.37 -22.15
N LYS A 120 12.80 -16.57 -23.03
CA LYS A 120 12.54 -16.81 -24.46
C LYS A 120 11.84 -18.14 -24.68
N LYS A 121 12.26 -19.18 -23.95
CA LYS A 121 11.62 -20.50 -23.99
C LYS A 121 10.19 -20.47 -23.46
N ALA A 122 9.96 -19.81 -22.33
CA ALA A 122 8.60 -19.63 -21.79
C ALA A 122 7.69 -18.82 -22.73
N LYS A 123 8.24 -17.82 -23.44
CA LYS A 123 7.51 -17.06 -24.45
C LYS A 123 7.14 -17.93 -25.66
N ASP A 124 8.06 -18.76 -26.14
CA ASP A 124 7.83 -19.65 -27.28
C ASP A 124 6.80 -20.74 -26.92
N ASP A 125 6.81 -21.26 -25.69
CA ASP A 125 5.80 -22.21 -25.19
C ASP A 125 4.40 -21.57 -25.10
N LEU A 126 4.32 -20.29 -24.71
CA LEU A 126 3.05 -19.53 -24.69
C LEU A 126 2.52 -19.16 -26.08
N GLN A 127 3.38 -19.03 -27.10
CA GLN A 127 2.96 -18.78 -28.48
C GLN A 127 2.53 -20.05 -29.22
N ASN A 128 2.95 -21.22 -28.75
CA ASN A 128 2.63 -22.52 -29.35
C ASN A 128 1.53 -23.30 -28.59
N SER A 129 0.92 -22.67 -27.57
CA SER A 129 -0.28 -23.16 -26.85
C SER A 129 -1.52 -22.41 -27.28
#